data_AF-A0A553N2Z3-F1
#
_entry.id   AF-A0A553N2Z3-F1
#
_cell.length_a   1.000
_cell.length_b   1.000
_cell.length_c   1.000
_cell.angle_alpha   90.00
_cell.angle_beta   90.00
_cell.angle_gamma   90.00
#
_symmetry.space_group_name_H-M   'P 1'
#
loop_
_entity.id
_entity.type
_entity.pdbx_description
1 polymer ?
#
loop_
_entity_poly.entity_id
_entity_poly.type
_entity_poly.pdbx_seq_one_letter_code
_entity_poly.pdbx_strand_id
1 'polypeptide(L)'
;MSRNDTYETPPASELQRLLWVKAGTSGHLDEVHPGIYIGDIAAGFIRTATSSLAGKVLVHCAMGLSRSSSLVLAYLMIHEKMTLVEAIKAIAQHRNICPNHGFIEQLRELDRSLHCPSKGH
;
A
#
# COMPACT_ATOMS: atom_id res chain seq x y z
N MET A 1 26.39 -18.13 14.85
CA MET A 1 25.62 -19.34 14.47
C MET A 1 24.16 -18.93 14.27
N SER A 2 23.49 -19.53 13.29
CA SER A 2 22.19 -19.12 12.70
C SER A 2 20.99 -19.09 13.64
N ARG A 3 20.07 -18.18 13.28
CA ARG A 3 18.59 -18.09 13.41
C ARG A 3 17.85 -19.25 14.09
N ASN A 4 16.84 -18.89 14.90
CA ASN A 4 15.48 -19.42 14.77
C ASN A 4 14.49 -18.52 15.53
N ASP A 5 13.92 -17.56 14.81
CA ASP A 5 12.64 -16.93 15.16
C ASP A 5 11.72 -17.24 13.97
N THR A 6 11.13 -18.43 14.00
CA THR A 6 10.22 -18.90 12.95
C THR A 6 8.86 -18.29 13.21
N TYR A 7 8.51 -17.28 12.43
CA TYR A 7 7.12 -16.84 12.28
C TYR A 7 6.27 -18.04 11.84
N GLU A 8 5.35 -18.48 12.69
CA GLU A 8 4.33 -19.47 12.33
C GLU A 8 3.08 -18.77 11.82
N THR A 9 2.66 -19.14 10.61
CA THR A 9 1.45 -18.61 9.98
C THR A 9 0.22 -19.21 10.66
N PRO A 10 -0.74 -18.41 11.13
CA PRO A 10 -1.91 -18.92 11.82
C PRO A 10 -2.82 -19.70 10.84
N PRO A 11 -3.54 -20.73 11.33
CA PRO A 11 -4.44 -21.53 10.50
C PRO A 11 -5.60 -20.70 9.95
N ALA A 12 -6.17 -21.14 8.83
CA ALA A 12 -7.24 -20.43 8.11
C ALA A 12 -8.46 -20.07 8.98
N SER A 13 -8.72 -20.86 10.03
CA SER A 13 -9.78 -20.60 11.01
C SER A 13 -9.54 -19.33 11.84
N GLU A 14 -8.28 -18.97 12.12
CA GLU A 14 -7.91 -17.75 12.85
C GLU A 14 -8.05 -16.52 11.95
N LEU A 15 -7.76 -16.68 10.65
CA LEU A 15 -7.97 -15.66 9.63
C LEU A 15 -9.47 -15.36 9.43
N GLN A 16 -10.32 -16.39 9.52
CA GLN A 16 -11.77 -16.25 9.44
C GLN A 16 -12.36 -15.49 10.65
N ARG A 17 -11.72 -15.57 11.83
CA ARG A 17 -12.08 -14.78 13.02
C ARG A 17 -11.71 -13.31 12.88
N LEU A 18 -10.59 -13.00 12.25
CA LEU A 18 -10.14 -11.63 11.97
C LEU A 18 -11.04 -10.92 10.93
N LEU A 19 -11.68 -11.68 10.04
CA LEU A 19 -12.56 -11.16 9.00
C LEU A 19 -13.96 -10.76 9.50
N TRP A 20 -14.42 -11.26 10.65
CA TRP A 20 -15.79 -11.01 11.15
C TRP A 20 -15.90 -9.95 12.26
N VAL A 21 -14.79 -9.34 12.68
CA VAL A 21 -14.84 -8.15 13.54
C VAL A 21 -15.11 -6.93 12.65
N LYS A 22 -16.41 -6.70 12.46
CA LYS A 22 -17.12 -5.45 12.15
C LYS A 22 -16.30 -4.31 11.52
N ALA A 23 -16.74 -3.92 10.32
CA ALA A 23 -16.41 -2.66 9.65
C ALA A 23 -16.25 -1.49 10.63
N GLY A 24 -14.99 -1.12 10.87
CA GLY A 24 -14.60 -0.08 11.81
C GLY A 24 -13.17 -0.29 12.29
N THR A 25 -12.23 0.38 11.62
CA THR A 25 -10.84 0.64 12.04
C THR A 25 -9.87 -0.56 12.14
N SER A 26 -9.06 -0.74 11.10
CA SER A 26 -7.65 -1.11 11.27
C SER A 26 -6.85 -0.47 10.14
N GLY A 27 -6.62 0.85 10.27
CA GLY A 27 -5.68 1.57 9.42
C GLY A 27 -4.29 1.02 9.68
N HIS A 28 -3.92 -0.03 8.94
CA HIS A 28 -2.60 -0.63 9.03
C HIS A 28 -1.58 0.38 8.53
N LEU A 29 -0.50 0.59 9.28
CA LEU A 29 0.66 1.38 8.89
C LEU A 29 1.89 0.51 9.12
N ASP A 30 2.47 0.01 8.05
CA ASP A 30 3.69 -0.78 8.09
C ASP A 30 4.90 0.14 8.10
N GLU A 31 5.76 0.02 9.11
CA GLU A 31 7.08 0.64 9.04
C GLU A 31 7.97 -0.18 8.10
N VAL A 32 8.27 0.40 6.95
CA VAL A 32 8.93 -0.28 5.81
C VAL A 32 10.42 0.09 5.70
N HIS A 33 10.83 1.09 6.48
CA HIS A 33 12.19 1.59 6.63
C HIS A 33 12.18 2.56 7.82
N PRO A 34 13.30 2.77 8.55
CA PRO A 34 13.35 3.76 9.63
C PRO A 34 12.66 5.08 9.28
N GLY A 35 11.54 5.36 9.95
CA GLY A 35 10.70 6.54 9.78
C GLY A 35 9.82 6.59 8.51
N ILE A 36 9.55 5.46 7.87
CA ILE A 36 8.71 5.36 6.67
C ILE A 36 7.58 4.38 6.92
N TYR A 37 6.34 4.86 6.75
CA TYR A 37 5.14 4.08 6.95
C TYR A 37 4.33 3.97 5.66
N ILE A 38 3.89 2.77 5.29
CA ILE A 38 2.99 2.51 4.15
C ILE A 38 1.69 1.92 4.68
N GLY A 39 0.55 2.42 4.21
CA GLY A 39 -0.74 1.87 4.62
C GLY A 39 -1.94 2.75 4.26
N ASP A 40 -3.13 2.27 4.61
CA ASP A 40 -4.42 2.86 4.19
C ASP A 40 -4.61 4.29 4.70
N ILE A 41 -4.03 4.62 5.85
CA ILE A 41 -4.09 5.97 6.42
C ILE A 41 -3.37 6.98 5.51
N ALA A 42 -2.24 6.61 4.91
CA ALA A 42 -1.50 7.50 4.02
C ALA A 42 -2.27 7.74 2.71
N ALA A 43 -2.86 6.70 2.13
CA ALA A 43 -3.71 6.82 0.95
C ALA A 43 -4.98 7.64 1.24
N GLY A 44 -5.63 7.37 2.38
CA GLY A 44 -6.81 8.10 2.85
C GLY A 44 -6.55 9.58 3.10
N PHE A 45 -5.36 9.95 3.59
CA PHE A 45 -4.94 11.35 3.73
C PHE A 45 -4.86 12.05 2.39
N ILE A 46 -4.18 11.44 1.40
CA ILE A 46 -4.08 12.00 0.04
C ILE A 46 -5.49 12.21 -0.52
N ARG A 47 -6.37 11.21 -0.40
CA ARG A 47 -7.76 11.31 -0.88
C ARG A 47 -8.53 12.44 -0.23
N THR A 48 -8.46 12.53 1.10
CA THR A 48 -9.18 13.55 1.86
C THR A 48 -8.72 14.94 1.46
N ALA A 49 -7.42 15.13 1.31
CA ALA A 49 -6.87 16.41 0.88
C ALA A 49 -7.27 16.75 -0.56
N THR A 50 -7.26 15.79 -1.50
CA THR A 50 -7.66 16.00 -2.90
C THR A 50 -9.16 16.22 -3.11
N SER A 51 -10.03 15.71 -2.22
CA SER A 51 -11.48 15.88 -2.32
C SER A 51 -11.98 17.30 -1.99
N SER A 52 -11.11 18.16 -1.44
CA SER A 52 -11.45 19.57 -1.21
C SER A 52 -11.38 20.36 -2.53
N LEU A 53 -12.31 21.30 -2.77
CA LEU A 53 -12.46 22.04 -4.04
C LEU A 53 -11.19 22.75 -4.56
N ALA A 54 -10.17 22.91 -3.71
CA ALA A 54 -8.87 23.51 -4.06
C ALA A 54 -7.65 22.72 -3.53
N GLY A 55 -7.86 21.47 -3.12
CA GLY A 55 -6.84 20.67 -2.44
C GLY A 55 -5.73 20.20 -3.38
N LYS A 56 -4.55 20.80 -3.26
CA LYS A 56 -3.33 20.30 -3.91
C LYS A 56 -2.47 19.59 -2.87
N VAL A 57 -2.05 18.37 -3.18
CA VAL A 57 -1.17 17.57 -2.33
C VAL A 57 0.20 17.45 -2.99
N LEU A 58 1.26 17.83 -2.27
CA LEU A 58 2.63 17.57 -2.66
C LEU A 58 3.14 16.35 -1.89
N VAL A 59 3.40 15.25 -2.60
CA VAL A 59 4.08 14.07 -2.04
C VAL A 59 5.53 14.09 -2.50
N HIS A 60 6.47 14.29 -1.58
CA HIS A 60 7.90 14.36 -1.92
C HIS A 60 8.74 13.42 -1.04
N CYS A 61 9.91 13.04 -1.56
CA CYS A 61 10.99 12.45 -0.78
C CYS A 61 12.30 13.11 -1.24
N ALA A 62 13.47 12.56 -0.89
CA ALA A 62 14.75 13.18 -1.27
C ALA A 62 14.90 13.43 -2.78
N MET A 63 14.68 12.40 -3.61
CA MET A 63 14.83 12.49 -5.07
C MET A 63 13.50 12.32 -5.83
N GLY A 64 12.43 11.99 -5.13
CA GLY A 64 11.14 11.69 -5.75
C GLY A 64 11.13 10.42 -6.62
N LEU A 65 12.06 9.49 -6.40
CA LEU A 65 12.23 8.27 -7.21
C LEU A 65 11.63 7.02 -6.58
N SER A 66 11.68 6.88 -5.25
CA SER A 66 11.31 5.63 -4.59
C SER A 66 10.20 5.82 -3.57
N ARG A 67 10.45 6.53 -2.46
CA ARG A 67 9.53 6.58 -1.32
C ARG A 67 8.21 7.27 -1.67
N SER A 68 8.29 8.49 -2.20
CA SER A 68 7.10 9.25 -2.58
C SER A 68 6.33 8.61 -3.73
N SER A 69 7.03 8.01 -4.70
CA SER A 69 6.38 7.30 -5.81
C SER A 69 5.65 6.05 -5.34
N SER A 70 6.20 5.28 -4.39
CA SER A 70 5.51 4.13 -3.80
C SER A 70 4.20 4.52 -3.15
N LEU A 71 4.16 5.64 -2.42
CA LEU A 71 2.93 6.15 -1.81
C LEU A 71 1.88 6.56 -2.84
N VAL A 72 2.30 7.25 -3.92
CA VAL A 72 1.38 7.63 -5.00
C VAL A 72 0.88 6.39 -5.75
N LEU A 73 1.72 5.38 -5.99
CA LEU A 73 1.30 4.11 -6.58
C LEU A 73 0.22 3.43 -5.73
N ALA A 74 0.47 3.27 -4.42
CA ALA A 74 -0.50 2.67 -3.51
C ALA A 74 -1.83 3.46 -3.48
N TYR A 75 -1.77 4.79 -3.50
CA TYR A 75 -2.96 5.64 -3.59
C TYR A 75 -3.79 5.36 -4.84
N LEU A 76 -3.16 5.33 -6.02
CA LEU A 76 -3.85 5.04 -7.28
C LEU A 76 -4.49 3.65 -7.26
N MET A 77 -3.81 2.67 -6.67
CA MET A 77 -4.36 1.31 -6.57
C MET A 77 -5.59 1.25 -5.66
N ILE A 78 -5.50 1.83 -4.45
CA ILE A 78 -6.56 1.74 -3.44
C ILE A 78 -7.79 2.57 -3.84
N HIS A 79 -7.57 3.80 -4.32
CA HIS A 79 -8.63 4.79 -4.52
C HIS A 79 -9.08 4.94 -5.97
N GLU A 80 -8.17 4.79 -6.93
CA GLU A 80 -8.52 4.84 -8.36
C GLU A 80 -8.72 3.45 -8.97
N LYS A 81 -8.64 2.38 -8.16
CA LYS A 81 -8.87 0.99 -8.56
C LYS A 81 -7.97 0.53 -9.71
N MET A 82 -6.75 1.07 -9.76
CA MET A 82 -5.74 0.67 -10.73
C MET A 82 -5.01 -0.58 -10.25
N THR A 83 -4.65 -1.46 -11.16
CA THR A 83 -3.61 -2.47 -10.92
C THR A 83 -2.24 -1.80 -10.72
N LEU A 84 -1.29 -2.51 -10.11
CA LEU A 84 0.08 -2.00 -9.96
C LEU A 84 0.68 -1.58 -11.32
N VAL A 85 0.43 -2.36 -12.37
CA VAL A 85 0.95 -2.09 -13.71
C VAL A 85 0.34 -0.81 -14.29
N GLU A 86 -0.96 -0.60 -14.10
CA GLU A 86 -1.65 0.62 -14.56
C GLU A 86 -1.16 1.85 -13.79
N ALA A 87 -1.02 1.75 -12.47
CA ALA A 87 -0.52 2.83 -11.63
C ALA A 87 0.92 3.23 -12.03
N ILE A 88 1.81 2.26 -12.28
CA ILE A 88 3.17 2.52 -12.77
C ILE A 88 3.13 3.25 -14.11
N LYS A 89 2.33 2.78 -15.06
CA LYS A 89 2.19 3.42 -16.38
C LYS A 89 1.68 4.85 -16.26
N ALA A 90 0.68 5.10 -15.41
CA ALA A 90 0.12 6.43 -15.19
C ALA A 90 1.16 7.43 -14.66
N ILE A 91 1.98 7.03 -13.68
CA ILE A 91 3.03 7.91 -13.14
C ILE A 91 4.19 8.07 -14.13
N ALA A 92 4.59 6.98 -14.79
CA ALA A 92 5.73 6.96 -15.71
C ALA A 92 5.56 7.90 -16.93
N GLN A 93 4.32 8.24 -17.30
CA GLN A 93 4.05 9.24 -18.34
C GLN A 93 4.50 10.66 -17.98
N HIS A 94 4.61 10.97 -16.69
CA HIS A 94 4.91 12.32 -16.21
C HIS A 94 6.25 12.40 -15.46
N ARG A 95 6.71 11.29 -14.89
CA ARG A 95 7.93 11.25 -14.08
C ARG A 95 8.57 9.87 -14.08
N ASN A 96 9.90 9.84 -14.20
CA ASN A 96 10.67 8.63 -13.94
C ASN A 96 10.58 8.25 -12.46
N ILE A 97 10.23 6.99 -12.20
CA ILE A 97 10.16 6.41 -10.87
C ILE A 97 10.95 5.11 -10.83
N CYS A 98 11.51 4.81 -9.66
CA CYS A 98 12.25 3.60 -9.37
C CYS A 98 12.09 3.23 -7.88
N PRO A 99 10.92 2.73 -7.46
CA PRO A 99 10.77 2.13 -6.13
C PRO A 99 11.83 1.05 -5.90
N ASN A 100 12.37 0.97 -4.69
CA ASN A 100 13.28 -0.12 -4.34
C ASN A 100 12.54 -1.48 -4.36
N HIS A 101 13.30 -2.57 -4.34
CA HIS A 101 12.75 -3.92 -4.44
C HIS A 101 11.72 -4.24 -3.34
N GLY A 102 11.98 -3.82 -2.09
CA GLY A 102 11.05 -4.04 -0.97
C GLY A 102 9.69 -3.39 -1.21
N PHE A 103 9.67 -2.15 -1.70
CA PHE A 103 8.42 -1.48 -2.06
C PHE A 103 7.69 -2.15 -3.22
N ILE A 104 8.42 -2.65 -4.22
CA ILE A 104 7.78 -3.37 -5.33
C ILE A 104 7.10 -4.65 -4.84
N GLU A 105 7.72 -5.42 -3.95
CA GLU A 105 7.09 -6.63 -3.40
C GLU A 105 5.85 -6.31 -2.57
N GLN A 106 5.89 -5.29 -1.72
CA GLN A 106 4.73 -4.83 -0.96
C GLN A 106 3.59 -4.35 -1.87
N LEU A 107 3.91 -3.60 -2.93
CA LEU A 107 2.92 -3.15 -3.89
C LEU A 107 2.32 -4.34 -4.67
N ARG A 108 3.09 -5.41 -4.94
CA ARG A 108 2.56 -6.64 -5.54
C ARG A 108 1.62 -7.38 -4.61
N GLU A 109 1.92 -7.41 -3.31
CA GLU A 109 1.04 -7.98 -2.29
C GLU A 109 -0.28 -7.20 -2.20
N LEU A 110 -0.20 -5.87 -2.20
CA LEU A 110 -1.37 -4.98 -2.26
C LEU A 110 -2.18 -5.23 -3.54
N ASP A 111 -1.53 -5.37 -4.69
CA ASP A 111 -2.23 -5.62 -5.96
C ASP A 111 -3.00 -6.94 -5.92
N ARG A 112 -2.40 -7.99 -5.33
CA ARG A 112 -3.07 -9.27 -5.11
C ARG A 112 -4.25 -9.17 -4.16
N SER A 113 -4.13 -8.43 -3.06
CA SER A 113 -5.22 -8.31 -2.09
C SER A 113 -6.40 -7.50 -2.63
N LEU A 114 -6.15 -6.53 -3.50
CA LEU A 114 -7.18 -5.70 -4.13
C LEU A 114 -7.88 -6.39 -5.30
N HIS A 115 -7.18 -7.22 -6.08
CA HIS A 115 -7.68 -7.77 -7.35
C HIS A 115 -7.87 -9.29 -7.36
N CYS A 116 -7.39 -10.01 -6.35
CA CYS A 116 -7.68 -11.43 -6.18
C CYS A 116 -8.72 -11.59 -5.06
N PRO A 117 -9.98 -11.97 -5.37
CA PRO A 117 -10.98 -12.16 -4.33
C PRO A 117 -10.56 -13.36 -3.47
N SER A 118 -10.34 -13.12 -2.17
CA SER A 118 -10.27 -14.20 -1.21
C SER A 118 -11.56 -15.02 -1.31
N LYS A 119 -11.45 -16.28 -1.75
CA LYS A 119 -12.57 -17.23 -1.71
C LYS A 119 -12.97 -17.38 -0.24
N GLY A 120 -14.08 -16.75 0.12
CA GLY A 120 -14.75 -16.98 1.40
C GLY A 120 -15.03 -18.46 1.56
N HIS A 121 -14.62 -19.02 2.69
CA HIS A 121 -15.25 -20.19 3.29
C HIS A 121 -16.35 -19.70 4.24
#